data_AF-A0A6V3KUK2-F1
#
_entry.id   AF-A0A6V3KUK2-F1
#
_cell.length_a   1.000
_cell.length_b   1.000
_cell.length_c   1.000
_cell.angle_alpha   90.00
_cell.angle_beta   90.00
_cell.angle_gamma   90.00
#
_symmetry.space_group_name_H-M   'P 1'
#
loop_
_entity.id
_entity.type
_entity.pdbx_description
1 polymer ?
#
loop_
_entity_poly.entity_id
_entity_poly.type
_entity_poly.pdbx_seq_one_letter_code
_entity_poly.pdbx_strand_id
1 'polypeptide(L)'
;MSDEDNDNEPLIRKTEPIAGTPSLKDALRIPHVVGSDFGGEHKYRYSPPPEGSCGGLNTWVSIAVAVPCSAAATFYNKWLLHDVPYPILATLGQLFVLTVSTQVARHTTGLFTAGDGAPRMTWGRFIFRTAPISILLATQMIMSNFALGRLPVTLFRMLASTQLVWFTLGMILFGFEPNARSSAVHFVASAFALVLICISTARNSQASGVMEQLCSSALFSLQVLLSATNMTEERALEGNNGLTTPLSMPAAVCHAAPGALIIVFLIWICSEAGTTDWDQVYEVGLPAVFFNGFLCFASMLCDSVVQASAPLPLISIANAASDSVVVLGGTLVLHEKIGWGSVVGLVAAWATSLLYRRAREDTDPQAHSPAWQRRDWVSQDRVSSMVETGDLILFTSTPSLTAKGIGSAGVRIATFSCYDHVALVLKTQEGDVFLIEALAEGASVNDWHYFQEQGWHEDYSRIVLRRLTWPAGGRNGAAGGTVGRGTLSQFADGIKGRRYALDLCGLLFGTGWRSWEDPERTFSCSEIVAEGYKFLGLLPPKTCAARFVPGDFAEGRHLGLPHGASLGKEVKIYFPGRWDGFEQAAEFVMRSF
;
A
#
# COMPACT_ATOMS: atom_id res chain seq x y z
N MET A 1 22.61 80.77 -42.37
CA MET A 1 22.89 82.12 -41.84
C MET A 1 21.78 82.40 -40.84
N SER A 2 22.18 82.60 -39.58
CA SER A 2 21.43 82.72 -38.31
C SER A 2 20.75 81.47 -37.74
N ASP A 3 21.55 80.69 -37.00
CA ASP A 3 21.42 80.24 -35.60
C ASP A 3 20.13 80.55 -34.82
N GLU A 4 19.66 79.58 -34.01
CA GLU A 4 19.73 79.67 -32.54
C GLU A 4 19.26 78.36 -31.85
N ASP A 5 20.04 77.98 -30.83
CA ASP A 5 19.83 76.89 -29.88
C ASP A 5 18.59 77.09 -28.99
N ASN A 6 17.99 76.00 -28.50
CA ASN A 6 17.46 76.01 -27.13
C ASN A 6 17.30 74.60 -26.53
N ASP A 7 17.94 74.44 -25.37
CA ASP A 7 17.87 73.29 -24.47
C ASP A 7 16.47 73.12 -23.87
N ASN A 8 16.04 71.86 -23.71
CA ASN A 8 14.85 71.50 -22.94
C ASN A 8 15.12 70.27 -22.07
N GLU A 9 15.49 70.52 -20.81
CA GLU A 9 15.24 69.62 -19.68
C GLU A 9 13.85 69.91 -19.09
N PRO A 10 13.06 68.89 -18.69
CA PRO A 10 11.99 69.12 -17.74
C PRO A 10 12.11 68.26 -16.47
N LEU A 11 12.28 68.98 -15.36
CA LEU A 11 11.44 68.95 -14.14
C LEU A 11 11.15 67.58 -13.49
N ILE A 12 11.96 67.29 -12.48
CA ILE A 12 11.68 66.33 -11.40
C ILE A 12 10.47 66.83 -10.58
N ARG A 13 9.36 66.07 -10.64
CA ARG A 13 8.18 66.25 -9.78
C ARG A 13 8.30 65.30 -8.59
N LYS A 14 8.43 65.86 -7.38
CA LYS A 14 8.31 65.12 -6.12
C LYS A 14 6.86 64.63 -5.94
N THR A 15 6.67 63.33 -5.78
CA THR A 15 5.43 62.72 -5.28
C THR A 15 5.63 62.26 -3.84
N GLU A 16 4.69 62.67 -2.98
CA GLU A 16 4.59 62.31 -1.56
C GLU A 16 4.19 60.84 -1.36
N PRO A 17 4.48 60.24 -0.18
CA PRO A 17 4.21 58.83 0.09
C PRO A 17 2.72 58.61 0.37
N ILE A 18 2.08 57.74 -0.40
CA ILE A 18 0.74 57.23 -0.11
C ILE A 18 0.85 56.21 1.03
N ALA A 19 0.29 56.57 2.17
CA ALA A 19 0.11 55.69 3.32
C ALA A 19 -1.08 54.73 3.07
N GLY A 20 -0.90 53.46 3.45
CA GLY A 20 -1.98 52.49 3.62
C GLY A 20 -1.99 51.35 2.59
N THR A 21 -1.00 50.47 2.63
CA THR A 21 -1.18 49.10 2.13
C THR A 21 -1.96 48.29 3.18
N PRO A 22 -3.05 47.59 2.79
CA PRO A 22 -3.79 46.74 3.73
C PRO A 22 -2.89 45.59 4.22
N SER A 23 -3.05 45.26 5.50
CA SER A 23 -2.36 44.13 6.13
C SER A 23 -2.76 42.83 5.45
N LEU A 24 -1.80 41.92 5.24
CA LEU A 24 -2.00 40.57 4.68
C LEU A 24 -3.15 39.80 5.37
N LYS A 25 -3.42 40.11 6.65
CA LYS A 25 -4.53 39.58 7.44
C LYS A 25 -5.92 39.90 6.85
N ASP A 26 -6.09 41.06 6.22
CA ASP A 26 -7.40 41.51 5.72
C ASP A 26 -7.74 40.88 4.36
N ALA A 27 -6.74 40.44 3.61
CA ALA A 27 -6.93 39.75 2.33
C ALA A 27 -7.16 38.23 2.48
N LEU A 28 -6.99 37.67 3.69
CA LEU A 28 -6.98 36.22 3.95
C LEU A 28 -8.06 35.73 4.93
N ARG A 29 -8.99 36.58 5.40
CA ARG A 29 -10.07 36.15 6.28
C ARG A 29 -11.19 35.42 5.54
N ILE A 30 -11.26 34.10 5.75
CA ILE A 30 -12.48 33.28 5.54
C ILE A 30 -13.25 33.25 6.88
N PRO A 31 -14.59 33.33 6.91
CA PRO A 31 -15.35 33.42 8.15
C PRO A 31 -15.21 32.15 9.02
N HIS A 32 -14.69 32.33 10.24
CA HIS A 32 -14.64 31.31 11.29
C HIS A 32 -16.05 30.95 11.79
N VAL A 33 -16.35 29.64 11.82
CA VAL A 33 -17.46 29.07 12.58
C VAL A 33 -16.92 28.71 13.97
N VAL A 34 -17.58 29.24 15.01
CA VAL A 34 -17.22 29.11 16.42
C VAL A 34 -17.46 27.67 16.90
N GLY A 35 -16.46 27.12 17.60
CA GLY A 35 -16.41 25.73 18.07
C GLY A 35 -17.18 25.42 19.35
N SER A 36 -17.15 24.14 19.72
CA SER A 36 -17.55 23.63 21.04
C SER A 36 -16.42 22.81 21.66
N ASP A 37 -16.06 23.19 22.88
CA ASP A 37 -15.03 22.60 23.75
C ASP A 37 -15.19 21.09 24.00
N PHE A 38 -14.11 20.33 23.80
CA PHE A 38 -13.87 19.07 24.52
C PHE A 38 -12.38 18.95 24.88
N GLY A 39 -12.00 19.60 25.98
CA GLY A 39 -10.72 19.41 26.64
C GLY A 39 -10.77 18.22 27.59
N GLY A 40 -10.02 17.16 27.26
CA GLY A 40 -9.79 16.01 28.12
C GLY A 40 -8.56 15.23 27.65
N GLU A 41 -7.38 15.59 28.16
CA GLU A 41 -6.13 14.87 27.91
C GLU A 41 -6.20 13.46 28.54
N HIS A 42 -6.58 12.45 27.74
CA HIS A 42 -6.32 11.06 28.06
C HIS A 42 -5.04 10.59 27.36
N LYS A 43 -3.97 10.40 28.13
CA LYS A 43 -2.75 9.70 27.69
C LYS A 43 -3.08 8.24 27.39
N TYR A 44 -3.38 7.92 26.14
CA TYR A 44 -3.53 6.54 25.69
C TYR A 44 -2.15 5.92 25.44
N ARG A 45 -1.81 4.97 26.31
CA ARG A 45 -0.61 4.14 26.27
C ARG A 45 -0.89 2.96 25.35
N TYR A 46 -0.28 2.91 24.17
CA TYR A 46 -0.35 1.73 23.29
C TYR A 46 0.45 0.58 23.93
N SER A 47 -0.27 -0.44 24.40
CA SER A 47 0.30 -1.75 24.70
C SER A 47 0.12 -2.61 23.45
N PRO A 48 1.19 -3.20 22.86
CA PRO A 48 0.99 -4.24 21.86
C PRO A 48 0.12 -5.34 22.48
N PRO A 49 -0.71 -6.04 21.67
CA PRO A 49 -1.44 -7.19 22.19
C PRO A 49 -0.41 -8.12 22.81
N PRO A 50 -0.57 -8.52 24.08
CA PRO A 50 0.34 -9.48 24.67
C PRO A 50 0.33 -10.71 23.77
N GLU A 51 1.52 -11.25 23.49
CA GLU A 51 1.69 -12.59 22.96
C GLU A 51 0.76 -13.52 23.77
N GLY A 52 -0.37 -13.93 23.18
CA GLY A 52 -1.36 -14.78 23.84
C GLY A 52 -2.81 -14.25 24.02
N SER A 53 -3.22 -13.12 23.47
CA SER A 53 -4.59 -12.58 23.72
C SER A 53 -5.73 -13.03 22.79
N CYS A 54 -5.53 -13.96 21.85
CA CYS A 54 -6.63 -14.80 21.36
C CYS A 54 -6.58 -16.12 22.14
N GLY A 55 -7.56 -16.36 23.01
CA GLY A 55 -7.61 -17.46 23.98
C GLY A 55 -6.85 -18.74 23.60
N GLY A 56 -5.68 -18.92 24.21
CA GLY A 56 -5.14 -20.22 24.67
C GLY A 56 -4.81 -21.32 23.66
N LEU A 57 -5.07 -21.20 22.36
CA LEU A 57 -4.64 -22.21 21.40
C LEU A 57 -3.21 -21.96 20.95
N ASN A 58 -2.32 -22.86 21.37
CA ASN A 58 -0.94 -22.88 20.91
C ASN A 58 -0.90 -22.96 19.37
N THR A 59 -0.16 -22.08 18.70
CA THR A 59 -0.02 -22.04 17.24
C THR A 59 0.34 -23.41 16.64
N TRP A 60 1.13 -24.22 17.35
CA TRP A 60 1.46 -25.58 16.94
C TRP A 60 0.27 -26.52 16.92
N VAL A 61 -0.68 -26.35 17.85
CA VAL A 61 -1.94 -27.11 17.86
C VAL A 61 -2.79 -26.73 16.66
N SER A 62 -2.89 -25.43 16.33
CA SER A 62 -3.60 -24.96 15.14
C SER A 62 -3.01 -25.55 13.85
N ILE A 63 -1.68 -25.59 13.73
CA ILE A 63 -0.99 -26.22 12.60
C ILE A 63 -1.26 -27.74 12.57
N ALA A 64 -1.17 -28.41 13.72
CA ALA A 64 -1.39 -29.86 13.83
C ALA A 64 -2.82 -30.28 13.44
N VAL A 65 -3.81 -29.40 13.62
CA VAL A 65 -5.20 -29.61 13.18
C VAL A 65 -5.40 -29.20 11.72
N ALA A 66 -4.79 -28.11 11.27
CA ALA A 66 -4.95 -27.62 9.89
C ALA A 66 -4.44 -28.62 8.84
N VAL A 67 -3.29 -29.25 9.08
CA VAL A 67 -2.67 -30.22 8.17
C VAL A 67 -3.59 -31.39 7.80
N PRO A 68 -4.12 -32.18 8.76
CA PRO A 68 -5.02 -33.29 8.44
C PRO A 68 -6.34 -32.83 7.83
N CYS A 69 -6.89 -31.68 8.24
CA CYS A 69 -8.09 -31.12 7.63
C CYS A 69 -7.88 -30.78 6.14
N SER A 70 -6.75 -30.15 5.81
CA SER A 70 -6.40 -29.83 4.42
C SER A 70 -6.16 -31.09 3.58
N ALA A 71 -5.52 -32.10 4.16
CA ALA A 71 -5.30 -33.39 3.51
C ALA A 71 -6.62 -34.11 3.22
N ALA A 72 -7.50 -34.23 4.21
CA ALA A 72 -8.81 -34.83 4.07
C ALA A 72 -9.64 -34.13 3.00
N ALA A 73 -9.67 -32.79 3.01
CA ALA A 73 -10.36 -32.00 1.99
C ALA A 73 -9.83 -32.30 0.58
N THR A 74 -8.52 -32.45 0.39
CA THR A 74 -7.95 -32.72 -0.95
C THR A 74 -8.24 -34.13 -1.44
N PHE A 75 -8.02 -35.16 -0.62
CA PHE A 75 -8.28 -36.53 -1.05
C PHE A 75 -9.76 -36.76 -1.31
N TYR A 76 -10.63 -36.23 -0.44
CA TYR A 76 -12.06 -36.36 -0.62
C TYR A 76 -12.54 -35.61 -1.87
N ASN A 77 -12.05 -34.40 -2.11
CA ASN A 77 -12.38 -33.64 -3.31
C ASN A 77 -11.86 -34.34 -4.59
N LYS A 78 -10.67 -34.95 -4.55
CA LYS A 78 -10.15 -35.73 -5.67
C LYS A 78 -11.03 -36.95 -5.96
N TRP A 79 -11.45 -37.67 -4.93
CA TRP A 79 -12.37 -38.79 -5.06
C TRP A 79 -13.72 -38.33 -5.64
N LEU A 80 -14.29 -37.24 -5.10
CA LEU A 80 -15.54 -36.69 -5.61
C LEU A 80 -15.43 -36.30 -7.09
N LEU A 81 -14.34 -35.66 -7.51
CA LEU A 81 -14.13 -35.23 -8.90
C LEU A 81 -13.84 -36.41 -9.86
N HIS A 82 -13.47 -37.58 -9.33
CA HIS A 82 -13.33 -38.79 -10.13
C HIS A 82 -14.70 -39.33 -10.53
N ASP A 83 -15.65 -39.35 -9.59
CA ASP A 83 -16.99 -39.91 -9.80
C ASP A 83 -17.99 -38.86 -10.33
N VAL A 84 -17.75 -37.58 -10.04
CA VAL A 84 -18.56 -36.42 -10.47
C VAL A 84 -17.63 -35.43 -11.20
N PRO A 85 -17.47 -35.54 -12.53
CA PRO A 85 -16.50 -34.76 -13.31
C PRO A 85 -16.95 -33.31 -13.60
N TYR A 86 -17.64 -32.68 -12.64
CA TYR A 86 -18.21 -31.33 -12.73
C TYR A 86 -17.54 -30.41 -11.69
N PRO A 87 -16.36 -29.84 -12.01
CA PRO A 87 -15.57 -29.06 -11.07
C PRO A 87 -16.25 -27.76 -10.62
N ILE A 88 -17.07 -27.12 -11.47
CA ILE A 88 -17.78 -25.90 -11.08
C ILE A 88 -18.94 -26.25 -10.13
N LEU A 89 -19.65 -27.36 -10.38
CA LEU A 89 -20.66 -27.89 -9.45
C LEU A 89 -20.04 -28.25 -8.08
N ALA A 90 -18.88 -28.91 -8.06
CA ALA A 90 -18.17 -29.20 -6.82
C ALA A 90 -17.79 -27.91 -6.06
N THR A 91 -17.30 -26.90 -6.80
CA THR A 91 -16.99 -25.56 -6.25
C THR A 91 -18.23 -24.88 -5.67
N LEU A 92 -19.36 -24.98 -6.37
CA LEU A 92 -20.64 -24.42 -5.93
C LEU A 92 -21.09 -25.03 -4.60
N GLY A 93 -21.00 -26.36 -4.48
CA GLY A 93 -21.27 -27.07 -3.23
C GLY A 93 -20.36 -26.62 -2.08
N GLN A 94 -19.06 -26.46 -2.36
CA GLN A 94 -18.09 -25.97 -1.37
C GLN A 94 -18.42 -24.54 -0.90
N LEU A 95 -18.65 -23.61 -1.82
CA LEU A 95 -18.98 -22.22 -1.49
C LEU A 95 -20.33 -22.07 -0.81
N PHE A 96 -21.30 -22.93 -1.14
CA PHE A 96 -22.59 -22.96 -0.47
C PHE A 96 -22.42 -23.34 1.00
N VAL A 97 -21.74 -24.46 1.28
CA VAL A 97 -21.48 -24.91 2.66
C VAL A 97 -20.61 -23.91 3.41
N LEU A 98 -19.58 -23.35 2.77
CA LEU A 98 -18.74 -22.30 3.33
C LEU A 98 -19.58 -21.08 3.74
N THR A 99 -20.48 -20.62 2.87
CA THR A 99 -21.35 -19.47 3.13
C THR A 99 -22.32 -19.75 4.28
N VAL A 100 -23.02 -20.89 4.26
CA VAL A 100 -23.96 -21.25 5.32
C VAL A 100 -23.23 -21.43 6.65
N SER A 101 -22.13 -22.18 6.66
CA SER A 101 -21.36 -22.48 7.87
C SER A 101 -20.75 -21.23 8.49
N THR A 102 -20.24 -20.30 7.67
CA THR A 102 -19.70 -19.02 8.16
C THR A 102 -20.78 -18.11 8.74
N GLN A 103 -21.97 -18.04 8.13
CA GLN A 103 -23.09 -17.28 8.72
C GLN A 103 -23.59 -17.91 10.02
N VAL A 104 -23.73 -19.24 10.06
CA VAL A 104 -24.12 -19.95 11.29
C VAL A 104 -23.07 -19.72 12.38
N ALA A 105 -21.79 -19.85 12.06
CA ALA A 105 -20.71 -19.62 13.01
C ALA A 105 -20.69 -18.17 13.51
N ARG A 106 -20.95 -17.20 12.64
CA ARG A 106 -21.11 -15.79 13.02
C ARG A 106 -22.22 -15.58 14.04
N HIS A 107 -23.36 -16.26 13.89
CA HIS A 107 -24.47 -16.13 14.82
C HIS A 107 -24.33 -16.95 16.11
N THR A 108 -23.49 -17.99 16.12
CA THR A 108 -23.43 -18.95 17.23
C THR A 108 -22.19 -18.83 18.10
N THR A 109 -21.02 -18.54 17.52
CA THR A 109 -19.74 -18.71 18.25
C THR A 109 -19.06 -17.41 18.63
N GLY A 110 -19.57 -16.25 18.23
CA GLY A 110 -18.94 -14.95 18.49
C GLY A 110 -17.56 -14.74 17.82
N LEU A 111 -16.97 -15.80 17.25
CA LEU A 111 -15.65 -15.83 16.59
C LEU A 111 -15.57 -14.90 15.36
N PHE A 112 -16.72 -14.57 14.79
CA PHE A 112 -16.85 -13.78 13.56
C PHE A 112 -17.67 -12.50 13.76
N THR A 113 -18.14 -12.22 14.98
CA THR A 113 -18.72 -10.92 15.31
C THR A 113 -17.59 -9.99 15.71
N ALA A 114 -17.27 -9.05 14.81
CA ALA A 114 -16.85 -7.74 15.28
C ALA A 114 -17.95 -7.26 16.25
N GLY A 115 -17.58 -6.84 17.46
CA GLY A 115 -18.52 -6.52 18.53
C GLY A 115 -19.60 -5.51 18.11
N ASP A 116 -20.56 -5.21 18.99
CA ASP A 116 -21.77 -4.40 18.72
C ASP A 116 -21.54 -2.99 18.09
N GLY A 117 -20.28 -2.57 17.88
CA GLY A 117 -19.87 -1.37 17.14
C GLY A 117 -19.39 -1.59 15.70
N ALA A 118 -19.43 -2.80 15.16
CA ALA A 118 -18.95 -3.09 13.80
C ALA A 118 -19.65 -2.19 12.77
N PRO A 119 -18.91 -1.39 11.97
CA PRO A 119 -19.53 -0.46 11.06
C PRO A 119 -20.38 -1.23 10.04
N ARG A 120 -21.66 -0.82 9.90
CA ARG A 120 -22.56 -1.41 8.90
C ARG A 120 -21.87 -1.45 7.55
N MET A 121 -21.82 -2.64 6.95
CA MET A 121 -21.23 -2.84 5.62
C MET A 121 -21.98 -1.97 4.62
N THR A 122 -21.38 -0.83 4.23
CA THR A 122 -21.97 0.05 3.20
C THR A 122 -21.70 -0.54 1.82
N TRP A 123 -22.59 -0.28 0.87
CA TRP A 123 -22.41 -0.73 -0.52
C TRP A 123 -21.07 -0.31 -1.13
N GLY A 124 -20.60 0.91 -0.84
CA GLY A 124 -19.29 1.38 -1.28
C GLY A 124 -18.15 0.51 -0.72
N ARG A 125 -18.16 0.22 0.60
CA ARG A 125 -17.15 -0.66 1.21
C ARG A 125 -17.21 -2.08 0.64
N PHE A 126 -18.41 -2.61 0.45
CA PHE A 126 -18.58 -3.93 -0.15
C PHE A 126 -18.01 -3.99 -1.57
N ILE A 127 -18.36 -3.03 -2.44
CA ILE A 127 -17.93 -3.01 -3.84
C ILE A 127 -16.41 -2.82 -3.95
N PHE A 128 -15.81 -1.93 -3.17
CA PHE A 128 -14.39 -1.61 -3.32
C PHE A 128 -13.46 -2.50 -2.50
N ARG A 129 -13.92 -3.10 -1.40
CA ARG A 129 -13.08 -3.93 -0.52
C ARG A 129 -13.42 -5.41 -0.58
N THR A 130 -14.69 -5.77 -0.50
CA THR A 130 -15.13 -7.18 -0.39
C THR A 130 -15.31 -7.85 -1.75
N ALA A 131 -15.81 -7.14 -2.76
CA ALA A 131 -16.08 -7.71 -4.07
C ALA A 131 -14.81 -8.19 -4.79
N PRO A 132 -13.66 -7.47 -4.78
CA PRO A 132 -12.42 -7.98 -5.36
C PRO A 132 -11.96 -9.29 -4.70
N ILE A 133 -12.05 -9.37 -3.36
CA ILE A 133 -11.73 -10.59 -2.61
C ILE A 133 -12.67 -11.74 -3.01
N SER A 134 -13.96 -11.45 -3.20
CA SER A 134 -14.97 -12.44 -3.61
C SER A 134 -14.70 -12.99 -5.02
N ILE A 135 -14.33 -12.10 -5.96
CA ILE A 135 -13.97 -12.48 -7.34
C ILE A 135 -12.73 -13.36 -7.33
N LEU A 136 -11.70 -12.96 -6.57
CA LEU A 136 -10.48 -13.75 -6.45
C LEU A 136 -10.78 -15.12 -5.84
N LEU A 137 -11.54 -15.19 -4.74
CA LEU A 137 -11.95 -16.43 -4.09
C LEU A 137 -12.73 -17.36 -5.04
N ALA A 138 -13.71 -16.83 -5.78
CA ALA A 138 -14.45 -17.62 -6.77
C ALA A 138 -13.52 -18.18 -7.85
N THR A 139 -12.69 -17.32 -8.44
CA THR A 139 -11.82 -17.68 -9.57
C THR A 139 -10.76 -18.70 -9.15
N GLN A 140 -10.13 -18.50 -8.00
CA GLN A 140 -9.09 -19.42 -7.52
C GLN A 140 -9.67 -20.79 -7.15
N MET A 141 -10.86 -20.88 -6.53
CA MET A 141 -11.48 -22.17 -6.23
C MET A 141 -11.88 -22.94 -7.50
N ILE A 142 -12.45 -22.25 -8.50
CA ILE A 142 -12.78 -22.87 -9.80
C ILE A 142 -11.52 -23.45 -10.46
N MET A 143 -10.47 -22.63 -10.59
CA MET A 143 -9.21 -23.05 -11.22
C MET A 143 -8.55 -24.20 -10.45
N SER A 144 -8.61 -24.17 -9.11
CA SER A 144 -8.09 -25.25 -8.28
C SER A 144 -8.83 -26.57 -8.49
N ASN A 145 -10.16 -26.56 -8.56
CA ASN A 145 -10.94 -27.78 -8.81
C ASN A 145 -10.75 -28.33 -10.22
N PHE A 146 -10.62 -27.46 -11.23
CA PHE A 146 -10.22 -27.85 -12.59
C PHE A 146 -8.85 -28.53 -12.62
N ALA A 147 -7.87 -27.95 -11.93
CA ALA A 147 -6.54 -28.52 -11.83
C ALA A 147 -6.56 -29.88 -11.09
N LEU A 148 -7.31 -29.98 -9.98
CA LEU A 148 -7.40 -31.22 -9.20
C LEU A 148 -8.06 -32.35 -10.00
N GLY A 149 -9.02 -32.04 -10.87
CA GLY A 149 -9.61 -33.02 -11.78
C GLY A 149 -8.57 -33.59 -12.77
N ARG A 150 -7.68 -32.75 -13.29
CA ARG A 150 -6.72 -33.11 -14.36
C ARG A 150 -5.36 -33.61 -13.87
N LEU A 151 -4.95 -33.23 -12.66
CA LEU A 151 -3.63 -33.54 -12.11
C LEU A 151 -3.69 -34.67 -11.06
N PRO A 152 -2.61 -35.46 -10.92
CA PRO A 152 -2.38 -36.27 -9.73
C PRO A 152 -2.33 -35.42 -8.47
N VAL A 153 -2.70 -35.98 -7.32
CA VAL A 153 -2.78 -35.24 -6.05
C VAL A 153 -1.40 -34.73 -5.64
N THR A 154 -0.36 -35.54 -5.86
CA THR A 154 1.03 -35.17 -5.57
C THR A 154 1.46 -33.94 -6.36
N LEU A 155 1.24 -33.91 -7.68
CA LEU A 155 1.60 -32.78 -8.54
C LEU A 155 0.78 -31.54 -8.23
N PHE A 156 -0.54 -31.70 -7.99
CA PHE A 156 -1.42 -30.59 -7.59
C PHE A 156 -0.87 -29.87 -6.34
N ARG A 157 -0.48 -30.61 -5.30
CA ARG A 157 0.07 -30.04 -4.06
C ARG A 157 1.48 -29.50 -4.20
N MET A 158 2.33 -30.14 -5.01
CA MET A 158 3.64 -29.56 -5.33
C MET A 158 3.50 -28.19 -6.00
N LEU A 159 2.55 -28.02 -6.92
CA LEU A 159 2.27 -26.72 -7.52
C LEU A 159 1.60 -25.74 -6.55
N ALA A 160 0.76 -26.22 -5.62
CA ALA A 160 0.18 -25.39 -4.56
C ALA A 160 1.26 -24.75 -3.66
N SER A 161 2.36 -25.46 -3.39
CA SER A 161 3.48 -24.91 -2.61
C SER A 161 4.13 -23.65 -3.22
N THR A 162 3.87 -23.37 -4.50
CA THR A 162 4.32 -22.13 -5.17
C THR A 162 3.63 -20.88 -4.65
N GLN A 163 2.54 -21.01 -3.89
CA GLN A 163 1.88 -19.89 -3.21
C GLN A 163 2.87 -19.01 -2.45
N LEU A 164 3.92 -19.59 -1.85
CA LEU A 164 4.94 -18.80 -1.17
C LEU A 164 5.73 -17.87 -2.11
N VAL A 165 6.00 -18.32 -3.34
CA VAL A 165 6.68 -17.53 -4.37
C VAL A 165 5.82 -16.31 -4.72
N TRP A 166 4.54 -16.57 -5.00
CA TRP A 166 3.57 -15.55 -5.35
C TRP A 166 3.32 -14.58 -4.20
N PHE A 167 3.30 -15.10 -2.97
CA PHE A 167 3.18 -14.29 -1.77
C PHE A 167 4.40 -13.38 -1.59
N THR A 168 5.62 -13.90 -1.70
CA THR A 168 6.86 -13.11 -1.60
C THR A 168 6.91 -12.05 -2.70
N LEU A 169 6.55 -12.43 -3.93
CA LEU A 169 6.45 -11.50 -5.05
C LEU A 169 5.41 -10.41 -4.78
N GLY A 170 4.23 -10.77 -4.25
CA GLY A 170 3.21 -9.83 -3.81
C GLY A 170 3.74 -8.88 -2.74
N MET A 171 4.41 -9.38 -1.71
CA MET A 171 5.01 -8.55 -0.66
C MET A 171 6.04 -7.57 -1.23
N ILE A 172 6.83 -7.97 -2.23
CA ILE A 172 7.76 -7.06 -2.93
C ILE A 172 7.00 -6.03 -3.78
N LEU A 173 6.01 -6.46 -4.56
CA LEU A 173 5.24 -5.60 -5.47
C LEU A 173 4.41 -4.55 -4.72
N PHE A 174 3.80 -4.94 -3.61
CA PHE A 174 3.09 -4.03 -2.70
C PHE A 174 4.04 -3.35 -1.70
N GLY A 175 5.31 -3.73 -1.73
CA GLY A 175 6.41 -3.14 -0.97
C GLY A 175 6.45 -3.47 0.52
N PHE A 176 5.58 -4.34 1.05
CA PHE A 176 5.60 -4.76 2.46
C PHE A 176 6.91 -5.40 2.97
N GLU A 177 7.90 -5.60 2.09
CA GLU A 177 9.09 -6.37 2.38
C GLU A 177 10.32 -5.47 2.68
N PRO A 178 10.86 -5.51 3.91
CA PRO A 178 11.95 -4.62 4.33
C PRO A 178 13.34 -5.00 3.79
N ASN A 179 13.53 -6.21 3.25
CA ASN A 179 14.83 -6.68 2.74
C ASN A 179 14.70 -7.35 1.38
N ALA A 180 14.62 -6.54 0.31
CA ALA A 180 14.42 -7.06 -1.04
C ALA A 180 15.54 -7.98 -1.54
N ARG A 181 16.78 -7.90 -1.01
CA ARG A 181 17.85 -8.83 -1.42
C ARG A 181 17.59 -10.25 -0.93
N SER A 182 17.21 -10.43 0.33
CA SER A 182 16.86 -11.75 0.87
C SER A 182 15.63 -12.33 0.16
N SER A 183 14.62 -11.49 -0.04
CA SER A 183 13.37 -11.90 -0.67
C SER A 183 13.52 -12.19 -2.16
N ALA A 184 14.42 -11.48 -2.87
CA ALA A 184 14.79 -11.79 -4.25
C ALA A 184 15.52 -13.14 -4.36
N VAL A 185 16.46 -13.44 -3.46
CA VAL A 185 17.13 -14.75 -3.42
C VAL A 185 16.12 -15.86 -3.15
N HIS A 186 15.20 -15.64 -2.22
CA HIS A 186 14.11 -16.58 -1.92
C HIS A 186 13.21 -16.81 -3.15
N PHE A 187 12.82 -15.73 -3.85
CA PHE A 187 12.02 -15.81 -5.06
C PHE A 187 12.73 -16.62 -6.16
N VAL A 188 14.00 -16.33 -6.44
CA VAL A 188 14.79 -17.04 -7.46
C VAL A 188 14.95 -18.52 -7.12
N ALA A 189 15.30 -18.84 -5.87
CA ALA A 189 15.46 -20.23 -5.43
C ALA A 189 14.13 -21.01 -5.49
N SER A 190 13.03 -20.38 -5.12
CA SER A 190 11.70 -21.01 -5.19
C SER A 190 11.20 -21.17 -6.63
N ALA A 191 11.46 -20.19 -7.50
CA ALA A 191 11.17 -20.29 -8.93
C ALA A 191 11.98 -21.42 -9.59
N PHE A 192 13.25 -21.58 -9.21
CA PHE A 192 14.08 -22.69 -9.68
C PHE A 192 13.53 -24.05 -9.21
N ALA A 193 13.12 -24.17 -7.93
CA ALA A 193 12.47 -25.37 -7.41
C ALA A 193 11.20 -25.71 -8.19
N LEU A 194 10.38 -24.71 -8.54
CA LEU A 194 9.20 -24.88 -9.38
C LEU A 194 9.56 -25.39 -10.78
N VAL A 195 10.58 -24.83 -11.43
CA VAL A 195 11.03 -25.29 -12.74
C VAL A 195 11.45 -26.76 -12.69
N LEU A 196 12.17 -27.18 -11.63
CA LEU A 196 12.54 -28.58 -11.44
C LEU A 196 11.32 -29.50 -11.27
N ILE A 197 10.33 -29.07 -10.48
CA ILE A 197 9.07 -29.80 -10.31
C ILE A 197 8.40 -29.95 -11.68
N CYS A 198 8.17 -28.85 -12.39
CA CYS A 198 7.52 -28.85 -13.70
C CYS A 198 8.25 -29.74 -14.72
N ILE A 199 9.58 -29.67 -14.83
CA ILE A 199 10.37 -30.52 -15.74
C ILE A 199 10.22 -31.99 -15.37
N SER A 200 10.24 -32.32 -14.08
CA SER A 200 10.12 -33.70 -13.60
C SER A 200 8.77 -34.33 -13.93
N THR A 201 7.70 -33.52 -14.01
CA THR A 201 6.33 -33.97 -14.26
C THR A 201 5.80 -33.69 -15.67
N ALA A 202 6.52 -32.92 -16.49
CA ALA A 202 6.15 -32.56 -17.86
C ALA A 202 6.03 -33.78 -18.80
N ARG A 203 6.56 -34.95 -18.43
CA ARG A 203 6.47 -36.16 -19.27
C ARG A 203 5.08 -36.79 -19.36
N ASN A 204 4.20 -36.55 -18.38
CA ASN A 204 2.90 -37.24 -18.26
C ASN A 204 1.70 -36.32 -17.96
N SER A 205 1.90 -35.02 -17.73
CA SER A 205 0.84 -34.12 -17.24
C SER A 205 0.22 -33.25 -18.34
N GLN A 206 -1.10 -33.04 -18.27
CA GLN A 206 -1.81 -32.09 -19.12
C GLN A 206 -1.38 -30.66 -18.72
N ALA A 207 -0.75 -29.94 -19.63
CA ALA A 207 -0.22 -28.60 -19.39
C ALA A 207 -1.29 -27.60 -18.90
N SER A 208 -2.55 -27.80 -19.28
CA SER A 208 -3.69 -27.02 -18.81
C SER A 208 -3.86 -27.09 -17.29
N GLY A 209 -3.82 -28.28 -16.70
CA GLY A 209 -3.97 -28.43 -15.24
C GLY A 209 -2.84 -27.77 -14.45
N VAL A 210 -1.62 -27.80 -14.99
CA VAL A 210 -0.46 -27.12 -14.37
C VAL A 210 -0.67 -25.61 -14.36
N MET A 211 -1.09 -25.05 -15.50
CA MET A 211 -1.36 -23.60 -15.63
C MET A 211 -2.51 -23.15 -14.73
N GLU A 212 -3.59 -23.93 -14.65
CA GLU A 212 -4.74 -23.65 -13.78
C GLU A 212 -4.32 -23.61 -12.31
N GLN A 213 -3.49 -24.55 -11.85
CA GLN A 213 -3.02 -24.57 -10.47
C GLN A 213 -2.05 -23.44 -10.13
N LEU A 214 -1.17 -23.08 -11.06
CA LEU A 214 -0.28 -21.92 -10.88
C LEU A 214 -1.08 -20.62 -10.81
N CYS A 215 -2.09 -20.47 -11.68
CA CYS A 215 -2.99 -19.33 -11.66
C CYS A 215 -3.78 -19.27 -10.35
N SER A 216 -4.37 -20.39 -9.92
CA SER A 216 -5.05 -20.50 -8.63
C SER A 216 -4.15 -20.08 -7.46
N SER A 217 -2.89 -20.52 -7.45
CA SER A 217 -1.93 -20.20 -6.38
C SER A 217 -1.56 -18.71 -6.35
N ALA A 218 -1.42 -18.08 -7.52
CA ALA A 218 -1.18 -16.65 -7.63
C ALA A 218 -2.39 -15.83 -7.15
N LEU A 219 -3.60 -16.20 -7.58
CA LEU A 219 -4.85 -15.55 -7.18
C LEU A 219 -5.11 -15.71 -5.67
N PHE A 220 -4.85 -16.88 -5.09
CA PHE A 220 -4.91 -17.10 -3.65
C PHE A 220 -3.98 -16.15 -2.89
N SER A 221 -2.73 -16.04 -3.35
CA SER A 221 -1.72 -15.19 -2.71
C SER A 221 -2.12 -13.71 -2.76
N LEU A 222 -2.67 -13.26 -3.90
CA LEU A 222 -3.21 -11.92 -4.06
C LEU A 222 -4.43 -11.69 -3.14
N GLN A 223 -5.33 -12.67 -3.03
CA GLN A 223 -6.49 -12.59 -2.13
C GLN A 223 -6.06 -12.44 -0.67
N VAL A 224 -5.10 -13.26 -0.21
CA VAL A 224 -4.56 -13.20 1.16
C VAL A 224 -3.94 -11.83 1.41
N LEU A 225 -3.17 -11.31 0.45
CA LEU A 225 -2.54 -10.01 0.57
C LEU A 225 -3.56 -8.87 0.68
N LEU A 226 -4.55 -8.82 -0.23
CA LEU A 226 -5.62 -7.82 -0.18
C LEU A 226 -6.47 -7.93 1.10
N SER A 227 -6.68 -9.14 1.60
CA SER A 227 -7.38 -9.35 2.87
C SER A 227 -6.56 -8.80 4.03
N ALA A 228 -5.24 -9.05 4.04
CA ALA A 228 -4.33 -8.52 5.04
C ALA A 228 -4.25 -6.99 5.02
N THR A 229 -4.20 -6.36 3.83
CA THR A 229 -4.19 -4.89 3.70
C THR A 229 -5.46 -4.25 4.24
N ASN A 230 -6.62 -4.82 3.88
CA ASN A 230 -7.90 -4.32 4.37
C ASN A 230 -8.00 -4.43 5.89
N MET A 231 -7.49 -5.52 6.48
CA MET A 231 -7.44 -5.69 7.93
C MET A 231 -6.51 -4.70 8.61
N THR A 232 -5.33 -4.43 8.05
CA THR A 232 -4.41 -3.43 8.63
C THR A 232 -5.00 -2.03 8.62
N GLU A 233 -5.76 -1.69 7.58
CA GLU A 233 -6.44 -0.41 7.46
C GLU A 233 -7.59 -0.28 8.48
N GLU A 234 -8.39 -1.34 8.68
CA GLU A 234 -9.46 -1.34 9.69
C GLU A 234 -8.91 -1.24 11.11
N ARG A 235 -7.80 -1.92 11.42
CA ARG A 235 -7.10 -1.77 12.70
C ARG A 235 -6.59 -0.35 12.94
N ALA A 236 -6.14 0.34 11.89
CA ALA A 236 -5.69 1.72 11.99
C ALA A 236 -6.86 2.67 12.27
N LEU A 237 -8.02 2.43 11.65
CA LEU A 237 -9.24 3.22 11.85
C LEU A 237 -9.90 2.97 13.23
N GLU A 238 -9.87 1.73 13.72
CA GLU A 238 -10.45 1.35 15.02
C GLU A 238 -9.58 1.74 16.22
N GLY A 239 -8.27 1.96 16.00
CA GLY A 239 -7.34 2.42 17.05
C GLY A 239 -7.70 3.75 17.71
N ASN A 240 -8.67 4.50 17.17
CA ASN A 240 -9.21 5.73 17.76
C ASN A 240 -10.37 5.51 18.76
N ASN A 241 -11.03 4.36 18.73
CA ASN A 241 -12.14 4.03 19.63
C ASN A 241 -11.87 2.66 20.25
N GLY A 242 -11.33 2.64 21.48
CA GLY A 242 -10.78 1.46 22.17
C GLY A 242 -11.72 0.28 22.47
N LEU A 243 -12.79 0.08 21.73
CA LEU A 243 -13.66 -1.09 21.78
C LEU A 243 -14.03 -1.53 20.35
N THR A 244 -13.31 -2.50 19.80
CA THR A 244 -13.86 -3.75 19.24
C THR A 244 -12.74 -4.67 18.76
N THR A 245 -12.98 -5.97 18.84
CA THR A 245 -12.07 -7.03 18.39
C THR A 245 -11.84 -6.95 16.87
N PRO A 246 -10.58 -7.11 16.42
CA PRO A 246 -10.23 -6.99 15.01
C PRO A 246 -11.06 -7.95 14.17
N LEU A 247 -11.48 -7.51 12.98
CA LEU A 247 -12.01 -8.39 11.94
C LEU A 247 -10.99 -9.53 11.76
N SER A 248 -11.29 -10.71 12.27
CA SER A 248 -10.43 -11.87 12.11
C SER A 248 -10.37 -12.17 10.60
N MET A 249 -9.24 -12.62 10.04
CA MET A 249 -9.20 -13.15 8.65
C MET A 249 -10.43 -14.03 8.33
N PRO A 250 -10.90 -14.89 9.26
CA PRO A 250 -12.18 -15.60 9.09
C PRO A 250 -13.40 -14.71 8.77
N ALA A 251 -13.52 -13.50 9.34
CA ALA A 251 -14.61 -12.57 9.07
C ALA A 251 -14.52 -11.90 7.68
N ALA A 252 -13.31 -11.66 7.14
CA ALA A 252 -13.15 -11.24 5.74
C ALA A 252 -13.70 -12.31 4.78
N VAL A 253 -13.44 -13.59 5.06
CA VAL A 253 -13.99 -14.73 4.30
C VAL A 253 -15.51 -14.80 4.46
N CYS A 254 -16.06 -14.57 5.65
CA CYS A 254 -17.51 -14.56 5.88
C CYS A 254 -18.24 -13.55 4.99
N HIS A 255 -17.62 -12.40 4.73
CA HIS A 255 -18.20 -11.35 3.89
C HIS A 255 -17.98 -11.61 2.40
N ALA A 256 -16.88 -12.25 2.02
CA ALA A 256 -16.56 -12.55 0.63
C ALA A 256 -17.26 -13.81 0.09
N ALA A 257 -17.49 -14.82 0.92
CA ALA A 257 -18.06 -16.11 0.51
C ALA A 257 -19.44 -16.01 -0.19
N PRO A 258 -20.41 -15.20 0.28
CA PRO A 258 -21.69 -15.04 -0.41
C PRO A 258 -21.52 -14.42 -1.81
N GLY A 259 -20.61 -13.45 -1.95
CA GLY A 259 -20.31 -12.84 -3.25
C GLY A 259 -19.69 -13.85 -4.20
N ALA A 260 -18.73 -14.65 -3.71
CA ALA A 260 -18.11 -15.72 -4.48
C ALA A 260 -19.15 -16.77 -4.92
N LEU A 261 -20.06 -17.16 -4.02
CA LEU A 261 -21.14 -18.12 -4.32
C LEU A 261 -22.01 -17.64 -5.49
N ILE A 262 -22.42 -16.36 -5.50
CA ILE A 262 -23.22 -15.78 -6.59
C ILE A 262 -22.44 -15.83 -7.91
N ILE A 263 -21.16 -15.46 -7.90
CA ILE A 263 -20.31 -15.48 -9.09
C ILE A 263 -20.20 -16.91 -9.65
N VAL A 264 -19.87 -17.89 -8.81
CA VAL A 264 -19.73 -19.29 -9.23
C VAL A 264 -21.07 -19.87 -9.70
N PHE A 265 -22.18 -19.51 -9.07
CA PHE A 265 -23.52 -19.93 -9.49
C PHE A 265 -23.85 -19.43 -10.91
N LEU A 266 -23.55 -18.17 -11.21
CA LEU A 266 -23.75 -17.61 -12.54
C LEU A 266 -22.87 -18.30 -13.59
N ILE A 267 -21.61 -18.59 -13.24
CA ILE A 267 -20.71 -19.33 -14.13
C ILE A 267 -21.24 -20.74 -14.38
N TRP A 268 -21.67 -21.44 -13.32
CA TRP A 268 -22.23 -22.79 -13.41
C TRP A 268 -23.45 -22.87 -14.33
N ILE A 269 -24.40 -21.93 -14.22
CA ILE A 269 -25.57 -21.83 -15.11
C ILE A 269 -25.13 -21.76 -16.58
N CYS A 270 -24.12 -20.94 -16.86
CA CYS A 270 -23.65 -20.70 -18.22
C CYS A 270 -22.81 -21.85 -18.80
N SER A 271 -22.17 -22.67 -17.97
CA SER A 271 -21.18 -23.66 -18.43
C SER A 271 -21.59 -25.11 -18.22
N GLU A 272 -21.91 -25.52 -16.99
CA GLU A 272 -22.07 -26.93 -16.60
C GLU A 272 -23.54 -27.32 -16.38
N ALA A 273 -24.43 -26.38 -16.09
CA ALA A 273 -25.83 -26.70 -15.75
C ALA A 273 -26.56 -27.47 -16.85
N GLY A 274 -26.26 -27.20 -18.13
CA GLY A 274 -26.86 -27.90 -19.27
C GLY A 274 -26.20 -29.26 -19.61
N THR A 275 -25.01 -29.53 -19.09
CA THR A 275 -24.24 -30.76 -19.36
C THR A 275 -24.10 -31.68 -18.14
N THR A 276 -24.63 -31.25 -17.00
CA THR A 276 -24.61 -32.01 -15.74
C THR A 276 -25.53 -33.22 -15.86
N ASP A 277 -24.95 -34.41 -15.77
CA ASP A 277 -25.67 -35.66 -15.63
C ASP A 277 -26.03 -35.86 -14.16
N TRP A 278 -27.29 -35.60 -13.84
CA TRP A 278 -27.78 -35.70 -12.47
C TRP A 278 -27.79 -37.13 -11.95
N ASP A 279 -27.84 -38.14 -12.81
CA ASP A 279 -27.85 -39.54 -12.38
C ASP A 279 -26.52 -39.91 -11.71
N GLN A 280 -25.38 -39.44 -12.26
CA GLN A 280 -24.05 -39.59 -11.63
C GLN A 280 -23.96 -38.87 -10.28
N VAL A 281 -24.54 -37.66 -10.20
CA VAL A 281 -24.58 -36.89 -8.95
C VAL A 281 -25.43 -37.60 -7.88
N TYR A 282 -26.55 -38.22 -8.28
CA TYR A 282 -27.42 -38.97 -7.38
C TYR A 282 -26.81 -40.31 -6.95
N GLU A 283 -26.03 -40.97 -7.81
CA GLU A 283 -25.32 -42.21 -7.50
C GLU A 283 -24.27 -42.00 -6.38
N VAL A 284 -23.47 -40.94 -6.49
CA VAL A 284 -22.51 -40.56 -5.45
C VAL A 284 -23.22 -39.96 -4.22
N GLY A 285 -24.37 -39.33 -4.46
CA GLY A 285 -25.26 -38.77 -3.45
C GLY A 285 -24.93 -37.32 -3.10
N LEU A 286 -25.98 -36.49 -3.01
CA LEU A 286 -25.87 -35.10 -2.54
C LEU A 286 -25.14 -34.92 -1.19
N PRO A 287 -25.29 -35.81 -0.20
CA PRO A 287 -24.53 -35.71 1.05
C PRO A 287 -23.01 -35.72 0.84
N ALA A 288 -22.51 -36.42 -0.19
CA ALA A 288 -21.09 -36.46 -0.48
C ALA A 288 -20.57 -35.08 -0.93
N VAL A 289 -21.33 -34.37 -1.78
CA VAL A 289 -21.00 -33.01 -2.24
C VAL A 289 -21.00 -32.02 -1.06
N PHE A 290 -22.00 -32.11 -0.17
CA PHE A 290 -22.04 -31.27 1.02
C PHE A 290 -20.92 -31.58 2.01
N PHE A 291 -20.56 -32.86 2.18
CA PHE A 291 -19.45 -33.24 3.04
C PHE A 291 -18.11 -32.74 2.50
N ASN A 292 -17.90 -32.76 1.19
CA ASN A 292 -16.75 -32.09 0.56
C ASN A 292 -16.70 -30.60 0.91
N GLY A 293 -17.86 -29.92 0.84
CA GLY A 293 -17.97 -28.52 1.24
C GLY A 293 -17.68 -28.27 2.72
N PHE A 294 -18.08 -29.21 3.60
CA PHE A 294 -17.77 -29.12 5.02
C PHE A 294 -16.27 -29.29 5.30
N LEU A 295 -15.59 -30.24 4.64
CA LEU A 295 -14.14 -30.40 4.75
C LEU A 295 -13.40 -29.16 4.23
N CYS A 296 -13.87 -28.58 3.13
CA CYS A 296 -13.34 -27.31 2.61
C CYS A 296 -13.51 -26.17 3.63
N PHE A 297 -14.70 -26.02 4.22
CA PHE A 297 -14.94 -25.06 5.30
C PHE A 297 -14.01 -25.27 6.50
N ALA A 298 -13.86 -26.52 6.96
CA ALA A 298 -12.99 -26.85 8.09
C ALA A 298 -11.52 -26.53 7.79
N SER A 299 -11.02 -26.84 6.58
CA SER A 299 -9.68 -26.46 6.16
C SER A 299 -9.50 -24.95 6.14
N MET A 300 -10.40 -24.20 5.49
CA MET A 300 -10.33 -22.74 5.42
C MET A 300 -10.38 -22.09 6.80
N LEU A 301 -11.20 -22.62 7.71
CA LEU A 301 -11.27 -22.15 9.08
C LEU A 301 -9.93 -22.35 9.80
N CYS A 302 -9.35 -23.55 9.72
CA CYS A 302 -8.06 -23.84 10.32
C CYS A 302 -6.94 -22.95 9.75
N ASP A 303 -6.90 -22.80 8.42
CA ASP A 303 -5.91 -21.95 7.75
C ASP A 303 -6.05 -20.48 8.19
N SER A 304 -7.29 -19.99 8.31
CA SER A 304 -7.56 -18.63 8.76
C SER A 304 -7.15 -18.40 10.23
N VAL A 305 -7.30 -19.41 11.09
CA VAL A 305 -6.82 -19.39 12.49
C VAL A 305 -5.30 -19.43 12.56
N VAL A 306 -4.64 -20.25 11.74
CA VAL A 306 -3.17 -20.26 11.62
C VAL A 306 -2.68 -18.90 11.14
N GLN A 307 -3.31 -18.31 10.12
CA GLN A 307 -2.97 -16.98 9.62
C GLN A 307 -3.16 -15.87 10.66
N ALA A 308 -4.16 -15.99 11.53
CA ALA A 308 -4.40 -15.04 12.60
C ALA A 308 -3.43 -15.19 13.79
N SER A 309 -2.88 -16.40 14.01
CA SER A 309 -2.08 -16.75 15.20
C SER A 309 -0.58 -16.86 14.95
N ALA A 310 -0.14 -16.90 13.70
CA ALA A 310 1.25 -17.11 13.32
C ALA A 310 1.84 -15.92 12.55
N PRO A 311 3.13 -15.58 12.74
CA PRO A 311 3.81 -14.65 11.86
C PRO A 311 3.95 -15.24 10.44
N LEU A 312 4.01 -14.38 9.42
CA LEU A 312 4.06 -14.75 8.00
C LEU A 312 5.04 -15.88 7.64
N PRO A 313 6.29 -15.92 8.14
CA PRO A 313 7.21 -17.01 7.84
C PRO A 313 6.78 -18.36 8.42
N LEU A 314 6.07 -18.37 9.55
CA LEU A 314 5.57 -19.59 10.18
C LEU A 314 4.36 -20.15 9.42
N ILE A 315 3.51 -19.27 8.86
CA ILE A 315 2.41 -19.66 7.97
C ILE A 315 2.94 -20.38 6.73
N SER A 316 4.00 -19.86 6.13
CA SER A 316 4.69 -20.49 5.00
C SER A 316 5.15 -21.92 5.32
N ILE A 317 5.81 -22.10 6.46
CA ILE A 317 6.29 -23.41 6.91
C ILE A 317 5.11 -24.37 7.18
N ALA A 318 4.02 -23.88 7.78
CA ALA A 318 2.82 -24.67 8.03
C ALA A 318 2.19 -25.17 6.72
N ASN A 319 2.11 -24.31 5.71
CA ASN A 319 1.60 -24.69 4.38
C ASN A 319 2.51 -25.72 3.70
N ALA A 320 3.83 -25.51 3.74
CA ALA A 320 4.80 -26.48 3.21
C ALA A 320 4.73 -27.84 3.92
N ALA A 321 4.50 -27.85 5.24
CA ALA A 321 4.26 -29.04 6.02
C ALA A 321 2.98 -29.77 5.59
N SER A 322 1.88 -29.03 5.43
CA SER A 322 0.61 -29.56 4.94
C SER A 322 0.76 -30.23 3.58
N ASP A 323 1.37 -29.52 2.62
CA ASP A 323 1.58 -30.04 1.27
C ASP A 323 2.46 -31.30 1.26
N SER A 324 3.48 -31.35 2.11
CA SER A 324 4.37 -32.52 2.23
C SER A 324 3.62 -33.75 2.75
N VAL A 325 2.75 -33.58 3.74
CA VAL A 325 1.92 -34.67 4.26
C VAL A 325 0.97 -35.20 3.19
N VAL A 326 0.35 -34.32 2.39
CA VAL A 326 -0.53 -34.74 1.30
C VAL A 326 0.25 -35.44 0.19
N VAL A 327 1.45 -34.96 -0.15
CA VAL A 327 2.32 -35.63 -1.13
C VAL A 327 2.71 -37.03 -0.65
N LEU A 328 3.08 -37.19 0.63
CA LEU A 328 3.35 -38.50 1.22
C LEU A 328 2.10 -39.38 1.27
N GLY A 329 0.94 -38.81 1.56
CA GLY A 329 -0.33 -39.52 1.50
C GLY A 329 -0.64 -40.01 0.09
N GLY A 330 -0.40 -39.19 -0.94
CA GLY A 330 -0.65 -39.55 -2.33
C GLY A 330 0.25 -40.69 -2.81
N THR A 331 1.51 -40.73 -2.37
CA THR A 331 2.39 -41.87 -2.71
C THR A 331 2.03 -43.14 -1.98
N LEU A 332 1.66 -43.05 -0.71
CA LEU A 332 1.36 -44.23 0.10
C LEU A 332 -0.03 -44.80 -0.18
N VAL A 333 -1.04 -43.94 -0.31
CA VAL A 333 -2.46 -44.33 -0.43
C VAL A 333 -2.84 -44.55 -1.89
N LEU A 334 -2.43 -43.66 -2.80
CA LEU A 334 -2.80 -43.73 -4.22
C LEU A 334 -1.73 -44.41 -5.08
N HIS A 335 -0.63 -44.85 -4.47
CA HIS A 335 0.52 -45.46 -5.17
C HIS A 335 1.05 -44.61 -6.34
N GLU A 336 0.95 -43.28 -6.23
CA GLU A 336 1.46 -42.35 -7.25
C GLU A 336 2.99 -42.42 -7.32
N LYS A 337 3.54 -42.59 -8.53
CA LYS A 337 5.00 -42.61 -8.74
C LYS A 337 5.55 -41.19 -8.70
N ILE A 338 6.37 -40.89 -7.70
CA ILE A 338 7.10 -39.62 -7.63
C ILE A 338 8.47 -39.77 -8.31
N GLY A 339 8.80 -38.82 -9.19
CA GLY A 339 10.15 -38.71 -9.75
C GLY A 339 11.11 -38.07 -8.76
N TRP A 340 12.38 -38.48 -8.79
CA TRP A 340 13.43 -37.91 -7.95
C TRP A 340 13.53 -36.38 -8.05
N GLY A 341 13.29 -35.81 -9.23
CA GLY A 341 13.27 -34.36 -9.44
C GLY A 341 12.23 -33.63 -8.60
N SER A 342 11.06 -34.24 -8.37
CA SER A 342 10.00 -33.64 -7.57
C SER A 342 10.33 -33.70 -6.07
N VAL A 343 11.01 -34.75 -5.61
CA VAL A 343 11.54 -34.84 -4.23
C VAL A 343 12.59 -33.75 -4.00
N VAL A 344 13.55 -33.60 -4.93
CA VAL A 344 14.58 -32.56 -4.86
C VAL A 344 13.94 -31.16 -4.86
N GLY A 345 12.94 -30.94 -5.71
CA GLY A 345 12.19 -29.68 -5.75
C GLY A 345 11.49 -29.37 -4.42
N LEU A 346 10.85 -30.35 -3.80
CA LEU A 346 10.19 -30.18 -2.50
C LEU A 346 11.21 -29.86 -1.39
N VAL A 347 12.33 -30.60 -1.32
CA VAL A 347 13.40 -30.32 -0.35
C VAL A 347 14.00 -28.94 -0.55
N ALA A 348 14.20 -28.52 -1.80
CA ALA A 348 14.69 -27.18 -2.12
C ALA A 348 13.70 -26.09 -1.68
N ALA A 349 12.39 -26.30 -1.86
CA ALA A 349 11.36 -25.37 -1.40
C ALA A 349 11.35 -25.22 0.14
N TRP A 350 11.49 -26.33 0.88
CA TRP A 350 11.64 -26.31 2.34
C TRP A 350 12.89 -25.57 2.79
N ALA A 351 14.04 -25.91 2.20
CA ALA A 351 15.32 -25.28 2.53
C ALA A 351 15.26 -23.77 2.28
N THR A 352 14.67 -23.36 1.16
CA THR A 352 14.50 -21.96 0.78
C THR A 352 13.60 -21.23 1.79
N SER A 353 12.47 -21.82 2.18
CA SER A 353 11.55 -21.25 3.18
C SER A 353 12.20 -21.08 4.55
N LEU A 354 12.98 -22.07 5.00
CA LEU A 354 13.73 -22.02 6.26
C LEU A 354 14.84 -20.97 6.23
N LEU A 355 15.58 -20.89 5.13
CA LEU A 355 16.64 -19.89 4.94
C LEU A 355 16.06 -18.48 4.90
N TYR A 356 14.91 -18.27 4.27
CA TYR A 356 14.24 -16.97 4.26
C TYR A 356 13.73 -16.58 5.63
N ARG A 357 13.12 -17.51 6.38
CA ARG A 357 12.75 -17.26 7.79
C ARG A 357 13.97 -16.85 8.60
N ARG A 358 15.06 -17.60 8.51
CA ARG A 358 16.30 -17.30 9.23
C ARG A 358 16.88 -15.95 8.82
N ALA A 359 16.92 -15.65 7.53
CA ALA A 359 17.39 -14.37 7.03
C ALA A 359 16.52 -13.21 7.52
N ARG A 360 15.21 -13.42 7.66
CA ARG A 360 14.29 -12.41 8.23
C ARG A 360 14.51 -12.23 9.73
N GLU A 361 14.69 -13.31 10.48
CA GLU A 361 15.07 -13.26 11.91
C GLU A 361 16.44 -12.55 12.10
N ASP A 362 17.42 -12.82 11.23
CA ASP A 362 18.76 -12.23 11.28
C ASP A 362 18.81 -10.76 10.81
N THR A 363 17.91 -10.35 9.89
CA THR A 363 17.79 -8.94 9.46
C THR A 363 16.99 -8.11 10.45
N ASP A 364 16.21 -8.76 11.32
CA ASP A 364 15.41 -8.12 12.36
C ASP A 364 15.88 -8.41 13.81
N PRO A 365 17.16 -8.20 14.18
CA PRO A 365 17.58 -8.27 15.59
C PRO A 365 16.92 -7.19 16.48
N GLN A 366 16.20 -6.24 15.86
CA GLN A 366 15.59 -5.07 16.51
C GLN A 366 14.06 -5.14 16.60
N ALA A 367 13.39 -6.20 16.11
CA ALA A 367 11.96 -6.44 16.31
C ALA A 367 11.54 -6.56 17.78
N HIS A 368 12.50 -6.80 18.69
CA HIS A 368 12.26 -6.81 20.13
C HIS A 368 12.36 -5.42 20.79
N SER A 369 12.70 -4.36 20.05
CA SER A 369 12.69 -2.98 20.56
C SER A 369 11.48 -2.20 20.03
N PRO A 370 10.60 -1.69 20.92
CA PRO A 370 9.37 -1.02 20.50
C PRO A 370 9.66 0.27 19.71
N ALA A 371 8.89 0.48 18.64
CA ALA A 371 9.12 1.49 17.60
C ALA A 371 9.29 2.95 18.08
N TRP A 372 8.89 3.28 19.31
CA TRP A 372 9.03 4.62 19.90
C TRP A 372 10.48 5.03 20.21
N GLN A 373 11.44 4.11 20.15
CA GLN A 373 12.85 4.39 20.43
C GLN A 373 13.64 4.94 19.21
N ARG A 374 13.03 4.94 18.00
CA ARG A 374 13.60 5.55 16.79
C ARG A 374 13.28 7.05 16.76
N ARG A 375 14.29 7.93 16.93
CA ARG A 375 14.16 9.39 17.10
C ARG A 375 14.24 10.21 15.78
N ASP A 376 13.53 9.82 14.71
CA ASP A 376 13.54 10.56 13.43
C ASP A 376 12.17 11.10 13.01
N TRP A 377 11.28 11.35 13.97
CA TRP A 377 9.96 11.92 13.73
C TRP A 377 9.73 13.14 14.62
N VAL A 378 9.01 14.11 14.05
CA VAL A 378 8.51 15.30 14.74
C VAL A 378 6.99 15.22 14.77
N SER A 379 6.36 15.51 15.91
CA SER A 379 4.90 15.63 15.94
C SER A 379 4.45 16.83 15.14
N GLN A 380 3.29 16.71 14.50
CA GLN A 380 2.68 17.80 13.71
C GLN A 380 2.65 19.14 14.46
N ASP A 381 2.40 19.14 15.77
CA ASP A 381 2.27 20.36 16.60
C ASP A 381 3.61 21.09 16.78
N ARG A 382 4.73 20.36 16.63
CA ARG A 382 6.07 20.93 16.77
C ARG A 382 6.60 21.49 15.45
N VAL A 383 5.98 21.17 14.32
CA VAL A 383 6.43 21.61 12.99
C VAL A 383 6.51 23.13 12.95
N SER A 384 5.46 23.85 13.36
CA SER A 384 5.42 25.32 13.33
C SER A 384 6.57 25.98 14.10
N SER A 385 7.02 25.35 15.19
CA SER A 385 8.16 25.83 15.99
C SER A 385 9.53 25.54 15.37
N MET A 386 9.63 24.50 14.53
CA MET A 386 10.90 24.00 13.98
C MET A 386 11.23 24.54 12.59
N VAL A 387 10.20 24.82 11.80
CA VAL A 387 10.37 25.28 10.41
C VAL A 387 10.77 26.74 10.34
N GLU A 388 11.55 27.06 9.31
CA GLU A 388 11.92 28.41 8.90
C GLU A 388 11.54 28.66 7.43
N THR A 389 11.47 29.92 7.04
CA THR A 389 11.24 30.30 5.64
C THR A 389 12.34 29.72 4.75
N GLY A 390 11.93 29.03 3.68
CA GLY A 390 12.84 28.33 2.78
C GLY A 390 12.98 26.83 3.06
N ASP A 391 12.47 26.32 4.18
CA ASP A 391 12.37 24.88 4.41
C ASP A 391 11.38 24.23 3.42
N LEU A 392 11.49 22.92 3.21
CA LEU A 392 10.61 22.17 2.31
C LEU A 392 9.79 21.12 3.07
N ILE A 393 8.57 20.89 2.61
CA ILE A 393 7.78 19.72 2.98
C ILE A 393 7.56 18.87 1.73
N LEU A 394 7.96 17.61 1.81
CA LEU A 394 7.79 16.61 0.77
C LEU A 394 6.62 15.70 1.11
N PHE A 395 5.82 15.38 0.11
CA PHE A 395 4.64 14.55 0.28
C PHE A 395 4.68 13.33 -0.65
N THR A 396 4.17 12.22 -0.14
CA THR A 396 3.85 11.02 -0.93
C THR A 396 2.36 10.79 -0.82
N SER A 397 1.63 10.95 -1.91
CA SER A 397 0.19 10.71 -1.95
C SER A 397 -0.14 9.25 -1.65
N THR A 398 -1.25 9.00 -0.95
CA THR A 398 -1.69 7.63 -0.66
C THR A 398 -2.11 6.93 -1.96
N PRO A 399 -1.59 5.73 -2.27
CA PRO A 399 -2.01 5.01 -3.47
C PRO A 399 -3.49 4.66 -3.35
N SER A 400 -4.28 5.36 -4.15
CA SER A 400 -5.73 5.17 -4.26
C SER A 400 -6.04 4.72 -5.69
N LEU A 401 -7.02 3.84 -5.85
CA LEU A 401 -7.56 3.44 -7.17
C LEU A 401 -8.38 4.56 -7.84
N THR A 402 -8.44 5.75 -7.23
CA THR A 402 -9.04 6.94 -7.83
C THR A 402 -8.11 7.55 -8.89
N ALA A 403 -8.67 8.33 -9.83
CA ALA A 403 -7.90 9.01 -10.87
C ALA A 403 -6.75 9.88 -10.31
N LYS A 404 -6.93 10.46 -9.11
CA LYS A 404 -5.89 11.21 -8.38
C LYS A 404 -4.73 10.29 -7.93
N GLY A 405 -5.03 9.11 -7.41
CA GLY A 405 -4.01 8.15 -6.93
C GLY A 405 -3.20 7.53 -8.06
N ILE A 406 -3.83 7.22 -9.20
CA ILE A 406 -3.12 6.72 -10.41
C ILE A 406 -2.14 7.78 -10.95
N GLY A 407 -2.54 9.04 -10.98
CA GLY A 407 -1.67 10.16 -11.38
C GLY A 407 -0.43 10.28 -10.49
N SER A 408 -0.61 10.23 -9.17
CA SER A 408 0.49 10.31 -8.19
C SER A 408 1.48 9.14 -8.33
N ALA A 409 0.97 7.91 -8.56
CA ALA A 409 1.81 6.74 -8.80
C ALA A 409 2.61 6.88 -10.10
N GLY A 410 1.98 7.42 -11.17
CA GLY A 410 2.64 7.71 -12.43
C GLY A 410 3.79 8.71 -12.28
N VAL A 411 3.60 9.78 -11.49
CA VAL A 411 4.66 10.75 -11.19
C VAL A 411 5.82 10.10 -10.46
N ARG A 412 5.57 9.29 -9.42
CA ARG A 412 6.64 8.60 -8.68
C ARG A 412 7.45 7.66 -9.58
N ILE A 413 6.77 6.89 -10.43
CA ILE A 413 7.41 6.00 -11.40
C ILE A 413 8.24 6.78 -12.42
N ALA A 414 7.67 7.83 -13.02
CA ALA A 414 8.36 8.62 -14.04
C ALA A 414 9.57 9.40 -13.50
N THR A 415 9.51 9.83 -12.25
CA THR A 415 10.55 10.66 -11.62
C THR A 415 11.56 9.84 -10.81
N PHE A 416 11.35 8.53 -10.67
CA PHE A 416 12.14 7.67 -9.79
C PHE A 416 12.26 8.25 -8.36
N SER A 417 11.17 8.87 -7.87
CA SER A 417 11.09 9.53 -6.56
C SER A 417 10.01 8.90 -5.67
N CYS A 418 10.30 8.78 -4.38
CA CYS A 418 9.31 8.39 -3.37
C CYS A 418 8.25 9.48 -3.13
N TYR A 419 8.55 10.71 -3.56
CA TYR A 419 7.72 11.89 -3.42
C TYR A 419 7.09 12.26 -4.75
N ASP A 420 5.78 12.51 -4.74
CA ASP A 420 5.01 13.01 -5.89
C ASP A 420 4.68 14.50 -5.76
N HIS A 421 4.92 15.09 -4.59
CA HIS A 421 4.59 16.48 -4.33
C HIS A 421 5.56 17.15 -3.36
N VAL A 422 5.70 18.47 -3.47
CA VAL A 422 6.60 19.29 -2.65
C VAL A 422 5.99 20.68 -2.43
N ALA A 423 6.14 21.20 -1.21
CA ALA A 423 5.77 22.55 -0.83
C ALA A 423 6.96 23.31 -0.23
N LEU A 424 6.99 24.62 -0.47
CA LEU A 424 7.95 25.54 0.11
C LEU A 424 7.35 26.23 1.33
N VAL A 425 8.08 26.27 2.44
CA VAL A 425 7.62 26.87 3.69
C VAL A 425 7.89 28.38 3.70
N LEU A 426 6.86 29.15 4.02
CA LEU A 426 6.94 30.58 4.31
C LEU A 426 6.50 30.83 5.76
N LYS A 427 7.41 31.32 6.61
CA LYS A 427 7.11 31.69 7.99
C LYS A 427 7.03 33.22 8.14
N THR A 428 5.93 33.71 8.69
CA THR A 428 5.70 35.15 8.89
C THR A 428 6.48 35.69 10.08
N GLN A 429 6.44 37.00 10.29
CA GLN A 429 7.02 37.62 11.49
C GLN A 429 6.24 37.26 12.76
N GLU A 430 4.94 37.01 12.62
CA GLU A 430 4.03 36.63 13.71
C GLU A 430 4.22 35.16 14.11
N GLY A 431 4.91 34.36 13.28
CA GLY A 431 5.22 32.96 13.53
C GLY A 431 4.31 31.98 12.79
N ASP A 432 3.31 32.49 12.07
CA ASP A 432 2.42 31.70 11.23
C ASP A 432 3.20 31.02 10.10
N VAL A 433 2.76 29.83 9.72
CA VAL A 433 3.43 28.97 8.75
C VAL A 433 2.51 28.72 7.59
N PHE A 434 2.97 29.09 6.40
CA PHE A 434 2.27 28.89 5.14
C PHE A 434 3.04 27.91 4.25
N LEU A 435 2.29 27.07 3.54
CA LEU A 435 2.77 26.19 2.49
C LEU A 435 2.50 26.84 1.13
N ILE A 436 3.57 27.10 0.40
CA ILE A 436 3.50 27.51 -1.00
C ILE A 436 3.57 26.25 -1.85
N GLU A 437 2.48 25.92 -2.52
CA GLU A 437 2.35 24.70 -3.30
C GLU A 437 1.44 24.86 -4.52
N ALA A 438 1.56 23.92 -5.46
CA ALA A 438 0.70 23.85 -6.63
C ALA A 438 -0.24 22.65 -6.49
N LEU A 439 -1.55 22.91 -6.39
CA LEU A 439 -2.61 21.90 -6.33
C LEU A 439 -3.37 21.88 -7.66
N ALA A 440 -4.31 20.95 -7.84
CA ALA A 440 -5.13 20.86 -9.05
C ALA A 440 -5.86 22.18 -9.42
N GLU A 441 -6.16 23.01 -8.42
CA GLU A 441 -6.83 24.30 -8.57
C GLU A 441 -5.88 25.45 -8.93
N GLY A 442 -4.56 25.22 -8.85
CA GLY A 442 -3.54 26.22 -9.14
C GLY A 442 -2.47 26.34 -8.06
N ALA A 443 -1.60 27.32 -8.25
CA ALA A 443 -0.66 27.77 -7.24
C ALA A 443 -1.41 28.45 -6.08
N SER A 444 -1.20 27.94 -4.87
CA SER A 444 -1.89 28.34 -3.65
C SER A 444 -0.91 28.54 -2.50
N VAL A 445 -1.34 29.33 -1.53
CA VAL A 445 -0.62 29.60 -0.28
C VAL A 445 -1.56 29.18 0.83
N ASN A 446 -1.31 28.02 1.42
CA ASN A 446 -2.19 27.40 2.41
C ASN A 446 -1.60 27.55 3.80
N ASP A 447 -2.41 27.91 4.79
CA ASP A 447 -1.98 27.93 6.17
C ASP A 447 -1.77 26.50 6.69
N TRP A 448 -0.68 26.25 7.43
CA TRP A 448 -0.35 24.93 7.96
C TRP A 448 -1.40 24.42 8.94
N HIS A 449 -1.93 25.28 9.81
CA HIS A 449 -2.97 24.90 10.76
C HIS A 449 -4.26 24.56 10.03
N TYR A 450 -4.63 25.35 9.02
CA TYR A 450 -5.77 25.05 8.16
C TYR A 450 -5.60 23.73 7.39
N PHE A 451 -4.41 23.45 6.86
CA PHE A 451 -4.07 22.17 6.23
C PHE A 451 -4.31 20.98 7.18
N GLN A 452 -4.01 21.15 8.47
CA GLN A 452 -4.27 20.14 9.49
C GLN A 452 -5.77 20.01 9.79
N GLU A 453 -6.46 21.13 10.03
CA GLU A 453 -7.89 21.18 10.36
C GLU A 453 -8.77 20.57 9.28
N GLN A 454 -8.42 20.77 8.00
CA GLN A 454 -9.16 20.22 6.87
C GLN A 454 -8.87 18.73 6.63
N GLY A 455 -7.97 18.11 7.40
CA GLY A 455 -7.62 16.70 7.20
C GLY A 455 -6.83 16.42 5.92
N TRP A 456 -6.30 17.44 5.22
CA TRP A 456 -5.60 17.24 3.94
C TRP A 456 -4.33 16.39 4.11
N HIS A 457 -3.75 16.36 5.31
CA HIS A 457 -2.66 15.46 5.64
C HIS A 457 -3.03 13.97 5.48
N GLU A 458 -4.31 13.59 5.55
CA GLU A 458 -4.80 12.21 5.41
C GLU A 458 -4.69 11.69 3.96
N ASP A 459 -4.70 12.58 2.97
CA ASP A 459 -4.55 12.22 1.54
C ASP A 459 -3.12 11.77 1.20
N TYR A 460 -2.17 12.00 2.10
CA TYR A 460 -0.78 11.63 1.93
C TYR A 460 -0.44 10.43 2.80
N SER A 461 0.35 9.51 2.26
CA SER A 461 0.91 8.35 2.97
C SER A 461 2.23 8.69 3.67
N ARG A 462 2.98 9.68 3.17
CA ARG A 462 4.20 10.24 3.81
C ARG A 462 4.19 11.76 3.80
N ILE A 463 4.64 12.38 4.89
CA ILE A 463 4.95 13.81 4.93
C ILE A 463 6.29 13.99 5.65
N VAL A 464 7.24 14.64 4.99
CA VAL A 464 8.62 14.80 5.49
C VAL A 464 9.05 16.24 5.42
N LEU A 465 9.68 16.71 6.49
CA LEU A 465 10.33 18.01 6.59
C LEU A 465 11.80 17.92 6.16
N ARG A 466 12.23 18.85 5.32
CA ARG A 466 13.62 19.07 4.90
C ARG A 466 14.03 20.50 5.25
N ARG A 467 14.89 20.64 6.26
CA ARG A 467 15.34 21.95 6.73
C ARG A 467 16.43 22.52 5.84
N LEU A 468 16.29 23.77 5.42
CA LEU A 468 17.32 24.52 4.73
C LEU A 468 18.33 25.05 5.74
N THR A 469 19.58 24.61 5.62
CA THR A 469 20.70 25.14 6.39
C THR A 469 21.53 26.08 5.54
N TRP A 470 21.80 27.26 6.09
CA TRP A 470 22.65 28.27 5.45
C TRP A 470 23.76 28.71 6.42
N PRO A 471 25.04 28.77 6.00
CA PRO A 471 26.14 29.33 6.80
C PRO A 471 25.85 30.75 7.32
N ALA A 472 26.16 31.04 8.58
CA ALA A 472 25.81 32.30 9.25
C ALA A 472 26.23 33.59 8.49
N GLY A 473 27.28 33.54 7.66
CA GLY A 473 27.73 34.67 6.85
C GLY A 473 26.85 35.02 5.63
N GLY A 474 26.07 34.08 5.10
CA GLY A 474 25.13 34.37 4.00
C GLY A 474 23.69 34.62 4.47
N ARG A 475 23.40 34.37 5.75
CA ARG A 475 22.09 34.63 6.36
C ARG A 475 21.79 36.12 6.53
N ASN A 476 22.83 36.96 6.56
CA ASN A 476 22.75 38.43 6.54
C ASN A 476 22.74 39.02 5.11
N GLY A 477 22.95 38.20 4.08
CA GLY A 477 22.62 38.53 2.70
C GLY A 477 21.14 38.26 2.42
N ALA A 478 20.61 38.79 1.31
CA ALA A 478 19.20 38.95 0.94
C ALA A 478 18.22 37.76 1.15
N ALA A 479 18.66 36.57 1.54
CA ALA A 479 17.85 35.37 1.67
C ALA A 479 17.63 34.86 3.11
N GLY A 480 18.44 35.24 4.10
CA GLY A 480 18.41 34.57 5.42
C GLY A 480 17.75 35.31 6.58
N GLY A 481 17.45 36.60 6.42
CA GLY A 481 16.79 37.45 7.43
C GLY A 481 15.42 37.96 6.97
N THR A 482 14.99 39.11 7.49
CA THR A 482 13.75 39.82 7.11
C THR A 482 13.62 40.00 5.59
N VAL A 483 14.75 40.14 4.88
CA VAL A 483 14.83 40.29 3.42
C VAL A 483 14.38 39.01 2.70
N GLY A 484 14.78 37.82 3.15
CA GLY A 484 14.33 36.56 2.54
C GLY A 484 12.84 36.32 2.73
N ARG A 485 12.30 36.69 3.90
CA ARG A 485 10.85 36.65 4.18
C ARG A 485 10.07 37.60 3.30
N GLY A 486 10.54 38.84 3.14
CA GLY A 486 9.91 39.83 2.26
C GLY A 486 9.91 39.41 0.79
N THR A 487 11.06 38.91 0.30
CA THR A 487 11.20 38.42 -1.08
C THR A 487 10.28 37.22 -1.35
N LEU A 488 10.22 36.25 -0.44
CA LEU A 488 9.37 35.08 -0.63
C LEU A 488 7.88 35.40 -0.46
N SER A 489 7.53 36.38 0.37
CA SER A 489 6.15 36.89 0.44
C SER A 489 5.73 37.55 -0.87
N GLN A 490 6.58 38.40 -1.46
CA GLN A 490 6.31 39.01 -2.78
C GLN A 490 6.18 37.95 -3.87
N PHE A 491 7.02 36.91 -3.82
CA PHE A 491 6.91 35.76 -4.70
C PHE A 491 5.56 35.03 -4.52
N ALA A 492 5.17 34.76 -3.28
CA ALA A 492 3.91 34.10 -2.93
C ALA A 492 2.67 34.88 -3.44
N ASP A 493 2.70 36.20 -3.33
CA ASP A 493 1.65 37.07 -3.87
C ASP A 493 1.62 37.04 -5.40
N GLY A 494 2.77 36.95 -6.06
CA GLY A 494 2.89 36.91 -7.52
C GLY A 494 2.45 35.59 -8.18
N ILE A 495 2.40 34.49 -7.43
CA ILE A 495 1.97 33.16 -7.92
C ILE A 495 0.51 32.84 -7.65
N LYS A 496 -0.13 33.53 -6.69
CA LYS A 496 -1.50 33.22 -6.26
C LYS A 496 -2.48 33.27 -7.44
N GLY A 497 -3.19 32.17 -7.66
CA GLY A 497 -4.22 32.07 -8.71
C GLY A 497 -3.72 31.69 -10.11
N ARG A 498 -2.42 31.36 -10.27
CA ARG A 498 -1.89 30.80 -11.52
C ARG A 498 -2.33 29.35 -11.69
N ARG A 499 -2.61 28.92 -12.93
CA ARG A 499 -3.14 27.59 -13.24
C ARG A 499 -2.10 26.49 -13.00
N TYR A 500 -2.56 25.31 -12.60
CA TYR A 500 -1.76 24.10 -12.47
C TYR A 500 -1.94 23.19 -13.67
N ALA A 501 -0.86 22.53 -14.12
CA ALA A 501 -0.96 21.37 -14.98
C ALA A 501 0.23 20.43 -14.74
N LEU A 502 -0.07 19.13 -14.64
CA LEU A 502 0.93 18.07 -14.71
C LEU A 502 1.31 17.86 -16.18
N ASP A 503 2.28 18.61 -16.68
CA ASP A 503 2.83 18.38 -18.02
C ASP A 503 3.91 17.28 -17.97
N LEU A 504 3.47 16.02 -17.82
CA LEU A 504 4.37 14.85 -17.87
C LEU A 504 5.14 14.76 -19.20
N CYS A 505 4.58 15.30 -20.29
CA CYS A 505 5.25 15.34 -21.60
C CYS A 505 6.29 16.46 -21.66
N GLY A 506 6.01 17.65 -21.11
CA GLY A 506 6.98 18.72 -20.95
C GLY A 506 8.20 18.33 -20.11
N LEU A 507 7.97 17.48 -19.09
CA LEU A 507 9.02 16.88 -18.25
C LEU A 507 9.98 15.97 -19.04
N LEU A 508 9.46 15.19 -20.00
CA LEU A 508 10.25 14.26 -20.81
C LEU A 508 10.88 14.92 -22.04
N PHE A 509 10.29 16.00 -22.56
CA PHE A 509 10.69 16.62 -23.84
C PHE A 509 11.21 18.07 -23.75
N GLY A 510 11.31 18.65 -22.55
CA GLY A 510 12.05 19.91 -22.31
C GLY A 510 11.40 21.18 -22.88
N THR A 511 10.09 21.17 -23.12
CA THR A 511 9.36 22.29 -23.74
C THR A 511 8.92 23.33 -22.69
N GLY A 512 9.88 24.02 -22.07
CA GLY A 512 9.63 24.94 -20.94
C GLY A 512 10.11 26.38 -21.11
N TRP A 513 10.14 26.93 -22.34
CA TRP A 513 10.70 28.27 -22.62
C TRP A 513 9.67 29.42 -22.57
N ARG A 514 8.57 29.28 -21.83
CA ARG A 514 7.63 30.41 -21.64
C ARG A 514 8.09 31.30 -20.49
N SER A 515 7.98 32.62 -20.67
CA SER A 515 8.36 33.61 -19.65
C SER A 515 7.59 33.37 -18.34
N TRP A 516 8.19 33.74 -17.20
CA TRP A 516 7.51 33.72 -15.90
C TRP A 516 6.34 34.72 -15.85
N GLU A 517 6.30 35.69 -16.75
CA GLU A 517 5.25 36.71 -16.80
C GLU A 517 4.01 36.27 -17.61
N ASP A 518 4.03 35.09 -18.24
CA ASP A 518 2.91 34.60 -19.05
C ASP A 518 1.76 34.10 -18.15
N PRO A 519 0.57 34.74 -18.18
CA PRO A 519 -0.59 34.35 -17.36
C PRO A 519 -1.24 33.03 -17.79
N GLU A 520 -0.98 32.52 -19.00
CA GLU A 520 -1.48 31.22 -19.44
C GLU A 520 -0.55 30.05 -19.06
N ARG A 521 0.61 30.34 -18.49
CA ARG A 521 1.58 29.32 -18.07
C ARG A 521 1.05 28.52 -16.88
N THR A 522 1.17 27.21 -17.00
CA THR A 522 0.88 26.26 -15.92
C THR A 522 2.15 25.89 -15.17
N PHE A 523 2.05 25.73 -13.85
CA PHE A 523 3.19 25.40 -13.00
C PHE A 523 3.01 24.03 -12.34
N SER A 524 4.11 23.27 -12.23
CA SER A 524 4.18 22.10 -11.37
C SER A 524 4.63 22.48 -9.95
N CYS A 525 4.38 21.61 -8.96
CA CYS A 525 4.74 21.88 -7.56
C CYS A 525 6.26 22.05 -7.37
N SER A 526 7.08 21.20 -8.00
CA SER A 526 8.54 21.30 -7.95
C SER A 526 9.10 22.52 -8.68
N GLU A 527 8.43 22.97 -9.74
CA GLU A 527 8.81 24.18 -10.47
C GLU A 527 8.57 25.44 -9.64
N ILE A 528 7.46 25.53 -8.89
CA ILE A 528 7.22 26.64 -7.96
C ILE A 528 8.32 26.70 -6.90
N VAL A 529 8.71 25.55 -6.34
CA VAL A 529 9.81 25.48 -5.37
C VAL A 529 11.13 25.93 -5.99
N ALA A 530 11.44 25.47 -7.20
CA ALA A 530 12.65 25.86 -7.91
C ALA A 530 12.68 27.37 -8.25
N GLU A 531 11.56 27.96 -8.69
CA GLU A 531 11.48 29.41 -8.90
C GLU A 531 11.58 30.18 -7.57
N GLY A 532 10.93 29.71 -6.50
CA GLY A 532 11.09 30.28 -5.17
C GLY A 532 12.56 30.28 -4.71
N TYR A 533 13.29 29.20 -4.98
CA TYR A 533 14.73 29.12 -4.71
C TYR A 533 15.55 30.03 -5.62
N LYS A 534 15.17 30.25 -6.88
CA LYS A 534 15.82 31.26 -7.73
C LYS A 534 15.61 32.68 -7.19
N PHE A 535 14.40 32.99 -6.74
CA PHE A 535 14.08 34.26 -6.08
C PHE A 535 14.88 34.48 -4.79
N LEU A 536 15.14 33.41 -4.04
CA LEU A 536 16.01 33.43 -2.86
C LEU A 536 17.51 33.41 -3.20
N GLY A 537 17.90 33.34 -4.48
CA GLY A 537 19.31 33.21 -4.89
C GLY A 537 19.95 31.86 -4.54
N LEU A 538 19.14 30.86 -4.21
CA LEU A 538 19.53 29.48 -3.91
C LEU A 538 19.69 28.62 -5.17
N LEU A 539 19.21 29.10 -6.31
CA LEU A 539 19.44 28.48 -7.61
C LEU A 539 19.92 29.54 -8.61
N PRO A 540 20.80 29.19 -9.57
CA PRO A 540 21.21 30.14 -10.59
C PRO A 540 20.00 30.68 -11.36
N PRO A 541 19.93 31.99 -11.66
CA PRO A 541 18.77 32.60 -12.32
C PRO A 541 18.52 32.04 -13.72
N LYS A 542 19.57 31.52 -14.38
CA LYS A 542 19.50 30.90 -15.71
C LYS A 542 19.01 29.46 -15.69
N THR A 543 18.84 28.83 -14.52
CA THR A 543 18.36 27.45 -14.43
C THR A 543 16.87 27.40 -14.78
N CYS A 544 16.50 26.46 -15.65
CA CYS A 544 15.10 26.19 -15.98
C CYS A 544 14.43 25.46 -14.81
N ALA A 545 13.44 26.10 -14.17
CA ALA A 545 12.74 25.54 -13.02
C ALA A 545 11.88 24.32 -13.37
N ALA A 546 11.35 24.25 -14.60
CA ALA A 546 10.55 23.12 -15.08
C ALA A 546 11.34 21.80 -15.18
N ARG A 547 12.68 21.84 -15.06
CA ARG A 547 13.52 20.64 -15.04
C ARG A 547 13.49 19.91 -13.69
N PHE A 548 13.12 20.59 -12.61
CA PHE A 548 13.12 19.99 -11.28
C PHE A 548 11.86 19.18 -11.04
N VAL A 549 12.03 18.00 -10.44
CA VAL A 549 10.95 17.13 -9.97
C VAL A 549 10.97 17.06 -8.44
N PRO A 550 9.87 16.65 -7.77
CA PRO A 550 9.85 16.55 -6.30
C PRO A 550 11.01 15.73 -5.73
N GLY A 551 11.42 14.67 -6.45
CA GLY A 551 12.55 13.82 -6.08
C GLY A 551 13.91 14.51 -6.03
N ASP A 552 14.13 15.58 -6.82
CA ASP A 552 15.40 16.31 -6.79
C ASP A 552 15.65 16.99 -5.44
N PHE A 553 14.58 17.24 -4.68
CA PHE A 553 14.64 17.86 -3.35
C PHE A 553 14.77 16.84 -2.20
N ALA A 554 14.71 15.53 -2.49
CA ALA A 554 14.88 14.44 -1.52
C ALA A 554 16.32 14.32 -0.99
N GLU A 555 16.52 13.64 0.15
CA GLU A 555 17.85 13.45 0.77
C GLU A 555 18.82 12.64 -0.09
N GLY A 556 18.32 11.68 -0.87
CA GLY A 556 19.13 10.90 -1.81
C GLY A 556 19.64 11.70 -3.02
N ARG A 557 19.18 12.93 -3.23
CA ARG A 557 19.59 13.81 -4.33
C ARG A 557 20.35 15.02 -3.79
N HIS A 558 21.59 15.19 -4.25
CA HIS A 558 22.41 16.32 -3.88
C HIS A 558 22.09 17.53 -4.78
N LEU A 559 21.18 18.39 -4.31
CA LEU A 559 20.94 19.69 -4.95
C LEU A 559 22.16 20.60 -4.69
N GLY A 560 22.88 20.97 -5.74
CA GLY A 560 24.05 21.85 -5.67
C GLY A 560 23.67 23.30 -5.39
N LEU A 561 23.26 23.60 -4.15
CA LEU A 561 22.91 24.95 -3.71
C LEU A 561 24.20 25.80 -3.54
N PRO A 562 24.20 27.08 -3.97
CA PRO A 562 25.34 27.96 -3.86
C PRO A 562 25.55 28.43 -2.41
N HIS A 563 26.69 29.10 -2.15
CA HIS A 563 27.00 29.75 -0.87
C HIS A 563 27.02 28.84 0.36
N GLY A 564 27.24 27.53 0.14
CA GLY A 564 27.28 26.53 1.20
C GLY A 564 25.91 26.24 1.82
N ALA A 565 24.82 26.70 1.19
CA ALA A 565 23.48 26.29 1.57
C ALA A 565 23.30 24.79 1.28
N SER A 566 22.52 24.10 2.09
CA SER A 566 22.22 22.68 1.90
C SER A 566 20.89 22.33 2.57
N LEU A 567 20.24 21.29 2.07
CA LEU A 567 19.06 20.72 2.69
C LEU A 567 19.48 19.61 3.65
N GLY A 568 19.01 19.69 4.89
CA GLY A 568 19.25 18.73 5.96
C GLY A 568 18.54 17.40 5.74
N LYS A 569 18.66 16.49 6.72
CA LYS A 569 18.03 15.16 6.64
C LYS A 569 16.51 15.23 6.53
N GLU A 570 15.93 14.19 5.93
CA GLU A 570 14.49 13.95 5.95
C GLU A 570 14.02 13.64 7.37
N VAL A 571 13.17 14.51 7.92
CA VAL A 571 12.54 14.31 9.24
C VAL A 571 11.06 14.06 9.03
N LYS A 572 10.57 12.89 9.44
CA LYS A 572 9.18 12.52 9.23
C LYS A 572 8.25 13.33 10.13
N ILE A 573 7.13 13.81 9.59
CA ILE A 573 6.10 14.47 10.39
C ILE A 573 5.04 13.44 10.78
N TYR A 574 4.87 13.23 12.09
CA TYR A 574 3.89 12.31 12.65
C TYR A 574 2.59 13.02 12.98
N PHE A 575 1.50 12.48 12.46
CA PHE A 575 0.13 12.89 12.72
C PHE A 575 -0.51 11.83 13.64
N PRO A 576 -0.99 12.21 14.84
CA PRO A 576 -1.66 11.27 15.74
C PRO A 576 -2.83 10.58 15.03
N GLY A 577 -2.92 9.25 15.16
CA GLY A 577 -3.98 8.46 14.52
C GLY A 577 -3.66 7.92 13.11
N ARG A 578 -2.47 8.22 12.57
CA ARG A 578 -2.03 7.74 11.25
C ARG A 578 -1.08 6.53 11.33
N TRP A 579 -1.24 5.58 10.40
CA TRP A 579 -0.42 4.36 10.30
C TRP A 579 0.62 4.45 9.16
N ASP A 580 1.88 4.22 9.49
CA ASP A 580 3.05 4.50 8.64
C ASP A 580 3.59 3.27 7.88
N GLY A 581 2.91 2.12 7.95
CA GLY A 581 3.43 0.83 7.48
C GLY A 581 3.68 0.74 5.97
N PHE A 582 2.91 1.48 5.17
CA PHE A 582 3.06 1.52 3.71
C PHE A 582 4.28 2.34 3.24
N GLU A 583 4.92 3.08 4.14
CA GLU A 583 5.88 4.12 3.79
C GLU A 583 7.34 3.63 3.67
N GLN A 584 7.71 2.63 4.48
CA GLN A 584 9.05 2.03 4.47
C GLN A 584 9.29 1.17 3.21
N ALA A 585 8.19 0.74 2.60
CA ALA A 585 8.08 -0.10 1.42
C ALA A 585 8.56 0.57 0.12
N ALA A 586 8.01 1.75 -0.17
CA ALA A 586 8.30 2.51 -1.40
C ALA A 586 9.73 3.09 -1.38
N GLU A 587 10.23 3.45 -0.19
CA GLU A 587 11.59 4.00 -0.01
C GLU A 587 12.71 3.02 -0.35
N PHE A 588 12.48 1.72 -0.14
CA PHE A 588 13.51 0.69 -0.36
C PHE A 588 13.59 0.20 -1.81
N VAL A 589 12.45 0.05 -2.51
CA VAL A 589 12.43 -0.32 -3.94
C VAL A 589 13.13 0.73 -4.79
N MET A 590 12.93 2.01 -4.47
CA MET A 590 13.49 3.14 -5.22
C MET A 590 14.96 3.43 -4.92
N ARG A 591 15.49 2.99 -3.78
CA ARG A 591 16.93 3.05 -3.46
C ARG A 591 17.70 1.82 -3.97
N SER A 592 17.01 0.77 -4.41
CA SER A 592 17.61 -0.48 -4.89
C SER A 592 17.74 -0.56 -6.42
N PHE A 593 17.14 0.39 -7.13
CA PHE A 593 17.43 0.73 -8.53
C PHE A 593 18.24 2.03 -8.56
#